data_AF-A0A953HDQ6-F1
#
_entry.id   AF-A0A953HDQ6-F1
#
_cell.length_a   1.000
_cell.length_b   1.000
_cell.length_c   1.000
_cell.angle_alpha   90.00
_cell.angle_beta   90.00
_cell.angle_gamma   90.00
#
_symmetry.space_group_name_H-M   'P 1'
#
loop_
_entity.id
_entity.type
_entity.pdbx_description
1 polymer ?
#
loop_
_entity_poly.entity_id
_entity_poly.type
_entity_poly.pdbx_seq_one_letter_code
_entity_poly.pdbx_strand_id
1 'polypeptide(L)'
;MKKHTFEDRSHFTTTINRKTRNMEWNKNRINQLFNTEFPVIQAGMIWASGWKLASAVSNAGGLGLIGAGSMYPDTLLHHIRQCKAATNKPFGVNLPLLYPDIEQHVEHIVREKVPVVFTSAGNPKTWTSVLKAEGIKVVHVVSSAKFAIKSQDAGVDAVVAEGFEAGGHNGREETTTMCLIPNVRQAIHLPLIAAGGIATGRQMMAALILGAEGVQVGSRFVCSEEASSHVHFKNAVKDAREGDTQLTLKELTPVRLIKNRFYQEVQDAYQRCAGKEELNELLGRARAKKGMFEGELDEGELEIGQVSALINDILPAAEIVKNMWTEFEEATRQPFLWDTKDTASI
;
A
#
# COMPACT_ATOMS: atom_id res chain seq x y z
N MET A 1 2.00 59.75 -23.00
CA MET A 1 2.46 58.58 -22.22
C MET A 1 1.52 57.42 -22.51
N LYS A 2 2.09 56.27 -22.89
CA LYS A 2 1.42 55.18 -23.61
C LYS A 2 0.34 54.49 -22.75
N LYS A 3 -0.88 54.40 -23.29
CA LYS A 3 -1.90 53.44 -22.86
C LYS A 3 -1.52 52.08 -23.44
N HIS A 4 -1.24 51.09 -22.61
CA HIS A 4 -1.21 49.69 -23.05
C HIS A 4 -2.63 49.15 -23.03
N THR A 5 -3.23 49.04 -24.21
CA THR A 5 -4.43 48.28 -24.47
C THR A 5 -4.08 46.78 -24.42
N PHE A 6 -4.82 46.03 -23.61
CA PHE A 6 -4.80 44.57 -23.64
C PHE A 6 -5.41 44.12 -24.98
N GLU A 7 -4.57 43.78 -25.94
CA GLU A 7 -4.97 43.09 -27.16
C GLU A 7 -5.07 41.58 -26.90
N ASP A 8 -6.23 41.05 -27.29
CA ASP A 8 -6.49 39.73 -27.85
C ASP A 8 -5.96 38.48 -27.11
N ARG A 9 -6.84 37.86 -26.30
CA ARG A 9 -6.69 36.48 -25.79
C ARG A 9 -7.48 35.46 -26.63
N SER A 10 -7.73 35.71 -27.90
CA SER A 10 -8.14 34.66 -28.84
C SER A 10 -6.89 34.18 -29.57
N HIS A 11 -6.67 32.87 -29.69
CA HIS A 11 -5.55 32.17 -30.38
C HIS A 11 -4.62 31.29 -29.52
N PHE A 12 -5.18 30.62 -28.50
CA PHE A 12 -4.66 29.32 -28.03
C PHE A 12 -5.67 28.20 -28.29
N THR A 13 -6.24 28.17 -29.49
CA THR A 13 -6.87 26.97 -30.05
C THR A 13 -5.82 26.20 -30.85
N THR A 14 -4.82 25.68 -30.14
CA THR A 14 -4.00 24.61 -30.71
C THR A 14 -4.85 23.36 -30.72
N THR A 15 -5.26 22.96 -31.92
CA THR A 15 -5.84 21.66 -32.24
C THR A 15 -4.91 20.56 -31.71
N ILE A 16 -5.09 20.17 -30.44
CA ILE A 16 -4.51 18.96 -29.89
C ILE A 16 -5.17 17.82 -30.65
N ASN A 17 -4.38 17.28 -31.56
CA ASN A 17 -4.68 16.14 -32.40
C ASN A 17 -5.44 15.07 -31.58
N ARG A 18 -6.70 14.79 -31.94
CA ARG A 18 -7.59 13.81 -31.28
C ARG A 18 -7.07 12.36 -31.29
N LYS A 19 -5.84 12.13 -31.76
CA LYS A 19 -5.18 10.83 -31.97
C LYS A 19 -4.28 10.36 -30.83
N THR A 20 -4.11 11.11 -29.74
CA THR A 20 -3.48 10.60 -28.49
C THR A 20 -4.50 10.01 -27.50
N ARG A 21 -5.71 9.66 -27.97
CA ARG A 21 -6.72 9.02 -27.12
C ARG A 21 -6.39 7.55 -26.93
N ASN A 22 -6.25 7.19 -25.66
CA ASN A 22 -5.88 5.90 -25.08
C ASN A 22 -4.36 5.68 -25.06
N MET A 23 -3.71 6.10 -23.96
CA MET A 23 -2.58 5.30 -23.47
C MET A 23 -3.07 3.85 -23.47
N GLU A 24 -2.38 2.97 -24.18
CA GLU A 24 -2.74 1.55 -24.22
C GLU A 24 -2.41 0.94 -22.84
N TRP A 25 -3.24 1.23 -21.84
CA TRP A 25 -3.16 0.63 -20.49
C TRP A 25 -3.19 -0.90 -20.54
N ASN A 26 -3.74 -1.46 -21.62
CA ASN A 26 -3.68 -2.88 -21.97
C ASN A 26 -2.24 -3.42 -22.14
N LYS A 27 -1.23 -2.55 -22.27
CA LYS A 27 0.20 -2.89 -22.34
C LYS A 27 0.95 -2.72 -21.00
N ASN A 28 0.27 -2.32 -19.93
CA ASN A 28 0.89 -2.18 -18.62
C ASN A 28 1.37 -3.54 -18.08
N ARG A 29 2.66 -3.66 -17.73
CA ARG A 29 3.26 -4.94 -17.32
C ARG A 29 2.69 -5.48 -16.01
N ILE A 30 2.24 -4.62 -15.09
CA ILE A 30 1.59 -5.02 -13.84
C ILE A 30 0.22 -5.64 -14.11
N ASN A 31 -0.61 -4.99 -14.93
CA ASN A 31 -1.89 -5.56 -15.34
C ASN A 31 -1.74 -6.89 -16.06
N GLN A 32 -0.75 -7.01 -16.96
CA GLN A 32 -0.46 -8.26 -17.66
C GLN A 32 0.04 -9.35 -16.70
N LEU A 33 0.90 -8.99 -15.74
CA LEU A 33 1.47 -9.93 -14.79
C LEU A 33 0.41 -10.54 -13.88
N PHE A 34 -0.56 -9.74 -13.42
CA PHE A 34 -1.59 -10.16 -12.47
C PHE A 34 -2.96 -10.43 -13.10
N ASN A 35 -3.11 -10.19 -14.40
CA ASN A 35 -4.39 -10.27 -15.12
C ASN A 35 -5.49 -9.41 -14.46
N THR A 36 -5.15 -8.14 -14.21
CA THR A 36 -6.03 -7.12 -13.61
C THR A 36 -6.41 -6.04 -14.62
N GLU A 37 -7.50 -5.34 -14.34
CA GLU A 37 -7.97 -4.21 -15.16
C GLU A 37 -7.21 -2.93 -14.81
N PHE A 38 -7.02 -2.68 -13.53
CA PHE A 38 -6.35 -1.49 -13.00
C PHE A 38 -5.06 -1.90 -12.27
N PRO A 39 -3.95 -1.15 -12.41
CA PRO A 39 -2.70 -1.45 -11.73
C PRO A 39 -2.73 -0.90 -10.29
N VAL A 40 -3.82 -1.19 -9.58
CA VAL A 40 -4.11 -0.82 -8.20
C VAL A 40 -4.15 -2.09 -7.37
N ILE A 41 -3.19 -2.21 -6.46
CA ILE A 41 -3.04 -3.34 -5.55
C ILE A 41 -3.45 -2.88 -4.15
N GLN A 42 -4.40 -3.57 -3.52
CA GLN A 42 -4.70 -3.37 -2.11
C GLN A 42 -3.64 -4.12 -1.28
N ALA A 43 -2.90 -3.41 -0.42
CA ALA A 43 -1.77 -3.95 0.33
C ALA A 43 -2.20 -5.03 1.32
N GLY A 44 -1.48 -6.15 1.45
CA GLY A 44 -1.78 -7.11 2.50
C GLY A 44 -1.39 -6.56 3.88
N MET A 45 -2.37 -6.18 4.68
CA MET A 45 -2.22 -5.52 5.97
C MET A 45 -2.67 -6.45 7.09
N ILE A 46 -1.87 -6.56 8.15
CA ILE A 46 -2.27 -7.27 9.36
C ILE A 46 -3.57 -6.70 9.91
N TRP A 47 -4.46 -7.56 10.38
CA TRP A 47 -5.74 -7.21 11.01
C TRP A 47 -6.78 -6.49 10.13
N ALA A 48 -6.41 -5.99 8.94
CA ALA A 48 -7.33 -5.32 8.02
C ALA A 48 -7.64 -6.17 6.78
N SER A 49 -6.66 -6.92 6.25
CA SER A 49 -6.78 -7.61 4.96
C SER A 49 -7.30 -9.04 5.08
N GLY A 50 -8.56 -9.15 5.46
CA GLY A 50 -9.33 -10.39 5.35
C GLY A 50 -9.79 -10.69 3.91
N TRP A 51 -10.49 -11.82 3.73
CA TRP A 51 -10.93 -12.28 2.40
C TRP A 51 -12.01 -11.35 1.80
N LYS A 52 -12.81 -10.69 2.63
CA LYS A 52 -13.84 -9.74 2.20
C LYS A 52 -13.21 -8.57 1.44
N LEU A 53 -12.20 -7.93 2.03
CA LEU A 53 -11.47 -6.83 1.39
C LEU A 53 -10.74 -7.30 0.13
N ALA A 54 -9.99 -8.40 0.21
CA ALA A 54 -9.23 -8.90 -0.93
C ALA A 54 -10.15 -9.24 -2.13
N SER A 55 -11.23 -10.00 -1.89
CA SER A 55 -12.18 -10.36 -2.94
C SER A 55 -12.93 -9.15 -3.51
N ALA A 56 -13.30 -8.17 -2.68
CA ALA A 56 -13.96 -6.94 -3.14
C ALA A 56 -13.07 -6.13 -4.09
N VAL A 57 -11.79 -5.95 -3.76
CA VAL A 57 -10.83 -5.25 -4.62
C VAL A 57 -10.58 -6.01 -5.92
N SER A 58 -10.40 -7.34 -5.85
CA SER A 58 -10.24 -8.18 -7.03
C SER A 58 -11.46 -8.14 -7.95
N ASN A 59 -12.67 -8.13 -7.39
CA ASN A 59 -13.92 -7.99 -8.15
C ASN A 59 -14.07 -6.60 -8.79
N ALA A 60 -13.50 -5.56 -8.19
CA ALA A 60 -13.49 -4.19 -8.72
C ALA A 60 -12.42 -3.94 -9.79
N GLY A 61 -11.63 -4.95 -10.16
CA GLY A 61 -10.64 -4.87 -11.25
C GLY A 61 -9.20 -4.58 -10.79
N GLY A 62 -8.96 -4.37 -9.50
CA GLY A 62 -7.61 -4.32 -8.91
C GLY A 62 -7.08 -5.69 -8.51
N LEU A 63 -5.99 -5.72 -7.74
CA LEU A 63 -5.49 -6.94 -7.07
C LEU A 63 -5.70 -6.82 -5.56
N GLY A 64 -6.58 -7.65 -5.00
CA GLY A 64 -6.72 -7.76 -3.54
C GLY A 64 -5.70 -8.72 -2.94
N LEU A 65 -5.15 -8.38 -1.77
CA LEU A 65 -4.19 -9.22 -1.05
C LEU A 65 -4.70 -9.57 0.35
N ILE A 66 -4.72 -10.87 0.68
CA ILE A 66 -4.93 -11.34 2.06
C ILE A 66 -3.65 -11.08 2.87
N GLY A 67 -3.77 -10.52 4.07
CA GLY A 67 -2.63 -10.26 4.96
C GLY A 67 -2.34 -11.45 5.89
N ALA A 68 -1.41 -12.34 5.54
CA ALA A 68 -1.13 -13.55 6.31
C ALA A 68 -0.41 -13.30 7.65
N GLY A 69 0.22 -12.12 7.82
CA GLY A 69 1.02 -11.81 9.02
C GLY A 69 0.24 -11.85 10.34
N SER A 70 -1.09 -11.75 10.30
CA SER A 70 -1.98 -11.82 11.47
C SER A 70 -2.82 -13.10 11.53
N MET A 71 -2.51 -14.10 10.71
CA MET A 71 -3.31 -15.32 10.59
C MET A 71 -2.48 -16.53 11.01
N TYR A 72 -3.02 -17.37 11.90
CA TYR A 72 -2.52 -18.73 12.07
C TYR A 72 -2.80 -19.55 10.78
N PRO A 73 -2.11 -20.69 10.56
CA PRO A 73 -2.26 -21.48 9.33
C PRO A 73 -3.71 -21.82 8.95
N ASP A 74 -4.51 -22.31 9.90
CA ASP A 74 -5.93 -22.63 9.65
C ASP A 74 -6.76 -21.38 9.29
N THR A 75 -6.46 -20.25 9.92
CA THR A 75 -7.09 -18.97 9.60
C THR A 75 -6.74 -18.53 8.18
N LEU A 76 -5.46 -18.61 7.79
CA LEU A 76 -5.03 -18.29 6.43
C LEU A 76 -5.74 -19.20 5.41
N LEU A 77 -5.79 -20.51 5.68
CA LEU A 77 -6.47 -21.48 4.81
C LEU A 77 -7.95 -21.15 4.66
N HIS A 78 -8.64 -20.80 5.74
CA HIS A 78 -10.03 -20.35 5.70
C HIS A 78 -10.18 -19.12 4.80
N HIS A 79 -9.35 -18.09 4.99
CA HIS A 79 -9.41 -16.86 4.22
C HIS A 79 -9.13 -17.09 2.73
N ILE A 80 -8.17 -17.94 2.36
CA ILE A 80 -7.89 -18.30 0.97
C ILE A 80 -9.12 -18.95 0.32
N ARG A 81 -9.75 -19.90 1.01
CA ARG A 81 -10.93 -20.61 0.48
C ARG A 81 -12.15 -19.71 0.34
N GLN A 82 -12.39 -18.84 1.32
CA GLN A 82 -13.48 -17.86 1.24
C GLN A 82 -13.24 -16.85 0.11
N CYS A 83 -11.99 -16.39 -0.07
CA CYS A 83 -11.66 -15.47 -1.16
C CYS A 83 -11.93 -16.12 -2.53
N LYS A 84 -11.50 -17.37 -2.75
CA LYS A 84 -11.82 -18.13 -3.97
C LYS A 84 -13.32 -18.31 -4.21
N ALA A 85 -14.10 -18.49 -3.15
CA ALA A 85 -15.55 -18.61 -3.27
C ALA A 85 -16.21 -17.27 -3.64
N ALA A 86 -15.62 -16.15 -3.21
CA ALA A 86 -16.15 -14.80 -3.40
C ALA A 86 -15.69 -14.11 -4.69
N THR A 87 -14.66 -14.62 -5.38
CA THR A 87 -14.19 -14.05 -6.65
C THR A 87 -13.62 -15.10 -7.60
N ASN A 88 -13.90 -14.91 -8.89
CA ASN A 88 -13.24 -15.62 -9.99
C ASN A 88 -12.05 -14.82 -10.57
N LYS A 89 -11.73 -13.65 -10.00
CA LYS A 89 -10.62 -12.79 -10.40
C LYS A 89 -9.36 -13.12 -9.59
N PRO A 90 -8.16 -12.84 -10.12
CA PRO A 90 -6.92 -13.04 -9.38
C PRO A 90 -6.91 -12.27 -8.05
N PHE A 91 -6.40 -12.91 -7.00
CA PHE A 91 -6.09 -12.32 -5.69
C PHE A 91 -4.74 -12.85 -5.22
N GLY A 92 -4.12 -12.21 -4.25
CA GLY A 92 -2.85 -12.68 -3.70
C GLY A 92 -2.85 -12.83 -2.19
N VAL A 93 -1.72 -13.31 -1.68
CA VAL A 93 -1.42 -13.36 -0.24
C VAL A 93 -0.15 -12.58 0.01
N ASN A 94 -0.18 -11.65 0.97
CA ASN A 94 1.02 -11.06 1.55
C ASN A 94 1.56 -11.96 2.66
N LEU A 95 2.82 -12.38 2.53
CA LEU A 95 3.52 -13.33 3.38
C LEU A 95 4.81 -12.71 3.93
N PRO A 96 4.79 -12.17 5.17
CA PRO A 96 6.01 -11.76 5.86
C PRO A 96 6.93 -12.96 6.09
N LEU A 97 8.18 -12.87 5.66
CA LEU A 97 9.09 -14.02 5.63
C LEU A 97 9.63 -14.42 7.01
N LEU A 98 9.46 -13.56 8.02
CA LEU A 98 9.79 -13.83 9.42
C LEU A 98 8.64 -14.46 10.22
N TYR A 99 7.54 -14.85 9.57
CA TYR A 99 6.43 -15.49 10.27
C TYR A 99 6.85 -16.87 10.84
N PRO A 100 6.53 -17.20 12.11
CA PRO A 100 7.00 -18.44 12.75
C PRO A 100 6.61 -19.73 12.02
N ASP A 101 5.35 -19.87 11.59
CA ASP A 101 4.84 -21.07 10.92
C ASP A 101 4.78 -20.92 9.38
N ILE A 102 5.76 -20.22 8.80
CA ILE A 102 5.77 -19.89 7.37
C ILE A 102 5.71 -21.11 6.46
N GLU A 103 6.28 -22.25 6.87
CA GLU A 103 6.28 -23.48 6.09
C GLU A 103 4.85 -23.98 5.84
N GLN A 104 3.98 -23.94 6.85
CA GLN A 104 2.57 -24.30 6.72
C GLN A 104 1.80 -23.27 5.87
N HIS A 105 2.13 -21.99 5.99
CA HIS A 105 1.55 -20.96 5.12
C HIS A 105 1.89 -21.22 3.65
N VAL A 106 3.16 -21.51 3.34
CA VAL A 106 3.61 -21.82 1.97
C VAL A 106 2.93 -23.09 1.47
N GLU A 107 2.82 -24.14 2.29
CA GLU A 107 2.11 -25.37 1.92
C GLU A 107 0.65 -25.07 1.54
N HIS A 108 -0.07 -24.31 2.36
CA HIS A 108 -1.47 -23.95 2.07
C HIS A 108 -1.60 -23.10 0.81
N ILE A 109 -0.72 -22.11 0.62
CA ILE A 109 -0.66 -21.25 -0.56
C ILE A 109 -0.48 -22.08 -1.84
N VAL A 110 0.48 -23.03 -1.82
CA VAL A 110 0.77 -23.93 -2.95
C VAL A 110 -0.38 -24.88 -3.20
N ARG A 111 -0.86 -25.58 -2.16
CA ARG A 111 -1.98 -26.53 -2.27
C ARG A 111 -3.24 -25.86 -2.81
N GLU A 112 -3.52 -24.66 -2.34
CA GLU A 112 -4.64 -23.87 -2.80
C GLU A 112 -4.33 -23.07 -4.08
N LYS A 113 -3.17 -23.22 -4.73
CA LYS A 113 -2.84 -22.59 -6.02
C LYS A 113 -3.13 -21.09 -6.03
N VAL A 114 -2.74 -20.38 -4.97
CA VAL A 114 -2.87 -18.91 -4.92
C VAL A 114 -2.03 -18.32 -6.08
N PRO A 115 -2.58 -17.44 -6.91
CA PRO A 115 -1.90 -17.04 -8.14
C PRO A 115 -0.74 -16.06 -7.92
N VAL A 116 -0.78 -15.26 -6.84
CA VAL A 116 0.23 -14.24 -6.55
C VAL A 116 0.59 -14.22 -5.06
N VAL A 117 1.89 -14.16 -4.75
CA VAL A 117 2.40 -13.98 -3.38
C VAL A 117 3.27 -12.74 -3.32
N PHE A 118 2.94 -11.86 -2.39
CA PHE A 118 3.75 -10.70 -2.03
C PHE A 118 4.55 -11.05 -0.77
N THR A 119 5.86 -11.11 -0.86
CA THR A 119 6.73 -11.36 0.30
C THR A 119 7.27 -10.03 0.84
N SER A 120 7.45 -9.96 2.15
CA SER A 120 8.03 -8.80 2.85
C SER A 120 8.89 -9.29 4.02
N ALA A 121 9.59 -8.37 4.69
CA ALA A 121 10.35 -8.64 5.91
C ALA A 121 11.15 -9.96 5.89
N GLY A 122 12.28 -9.98 5.18
CA GLY A 122 13.19 -11.13 5.16
C GLY A 122 13.97 -11.26 3.85
N ASN A 123 14.55 -12.43 3.61
CA ASN A 123 15.38 -12.69 2.42
C ASN A 123 14.53 -13.29 1.28
N PRO A 124 14.38 -12.61 0.12
CA PRO A 124 13.55 -13.09 -0.98
C PRO A 124 14.04 -14.43 -1.57
N LYS A 125 15.32 -14.78 -1.42
CA LYS A 125 15.86 -16.05 -1.94
C LYS A 125 15.28 -17.30 -1.26
N THR A 126 14.71 -17.16 -0.08
CA THR A 126 14.28 -18.29 0.76
C THR A 126 13.15 -19.09 0.11
N TRP A 127 12.15 -18.41 -0.44
CA TRP A 127 10.91 -19.05 -0.92
C TRP A 127 10.57 -18.74 -2.38
N THR A 128 11.26 -17.79 -3.02
CA THR A 128 10.92 -17.38 -4.41
C THR A 128 10.99 -18.55 -5.38
N SER A 129 12.06 -19.35 -5.36
CA SER A 129 12.19 -20.50 -6.27
C SER A 129 11.11 -21.56 -6.05
N VAL A 130 10.78 -21.86 -4.79
CA VAL A 130 9.74 -22.82 -4.41
C VAL A 130 8.37 -22.37 -4.91
N LEU A 131 7.97 -21.13 -4.64
CA LEU A 131 6.69 -20.59 -5.07
C LEU A 131 6.59 -20.52 -6.60
N LYS A 132 7.66 -20.07 -7.28
CA LYS A 132 7.68 -19.97 -8.74
C LYS A 132 7.66 -21.33 -9.45
N ALA A 133 8.22 -22.38 -8.84
CA ALA A 133 8.15 -23.74 -9.37
C ALA A 133 6.69 -24.23 -9.50
N GLU A 134 5.80 -23.72 -8.64
CA GLU A 134 4.36 -24.01 -8.63
C GLU A 134 3.55 -23.04 -9.53
N GLY A 135 4.23 -22.21 -10.33
CA GLY A 135 3.62 -21.24 -11.24
C GLY A 135 3.10 -19.96 -10.56
N ILE A 136 3.35 -19.78 -9.26
CA ILE A 136 2.91 -18.61 -8.49
C ILE A 136 3.78 -17.40 -8.85
N LYS A 137 3.15 -16.25 -9.09
CA LYS A 137 3.87 -14.98 -9.27
C LYS A 137 4.38 -14.47 -7.94
N VAL A 138 5.66 -14.14 -7.85
CA VAL A 138 6.27 -13.68 -6.60
C VAL A 138 6.65 -12.21 -6.73
N VAL A 139 6.19 -11.41 -5.78
CA VAL A 139 6.53 -9.98 -5.66
C VAL A 139 7.25 -9.80 -4.32
N HIS A 140 8.27 -8.93 -4.24
CA HIS A 140 8.92 -8.63 -2.97
C HIS A 140 8.87 -7.14 -2.63
N VAL A 141 8.57 -6.82 -1.38
CA VAL A 141 8.57 -5.45 -0.85
C VAL A 141 9.98 -5.05 -0.43
N VAL A 142 10.43 -3.88 -0.86
CA VAL A 142 11.77 -3.34 -0.59
C VAL A 142 11.71 -1.87 -0.20
N SER A 143 12.69 -1.42 0.58
CA SER A 143 12.84 -0.02 1.00
C SER A 143 14.05 0.69 0.38
N SER A 144 14.80 0.04 -0.52
CA SER A 144 15.97 0.64 -1.17
C SER A 144 16.31 -0.03 -2.51
N ALA A 145 17.02 0.70 -3.37
CA ALA A 145 17.52 0.18 -4.65
C ALA A 145 18.42 -1.05 -4.47
N LYS A 146 19.21 -1.11 -3.38
CA LYS A 146 20.05 -2.27 -3.03
C LYS A 146 19.21 -3.51 -2.79
N PHE A 147 18.10 -3.40 -2.07
CA PHE A 147 17.19 -4.53 -1.84
C PHE A 147 16.38 -4.88 -3.10
N ALA A 148 16.07 -3.90 -3.96
CA ALA A 148 15.46 -4.14 -5.26
C ALA A 148 16.36 -5.02 -6.16
N ILE A 149 17.66 -4.70 -6.26
CA ILE A 149 18.63 -5.51 -7.01
C ILE A 149 18.68 -6.93 -6.45
N LYS A 150 18.80 -7.09 -5.13
CA LYS A 150 18.81 -8.42 -4.49
C LYS A 150 17.54 -9.22 -4.75
N SER A 151 16.39 -8.56 -4.84
CA SER A 151 15.12 -9.19 -5.15
C SER A 151 15.05 -9.63 -6.62
N GLN A 152 15.54 -8.79 -7.54
CA GLN A 152 15.71 -9.15 -8.94
C GLN A 152 16.63 -10.37 -9.10
N ASP A 153 17.76 -10.38 -8.40
CA ASP A 153 18.71 -11.51 -8.41
C ASP A 153 18.13 -12.78 -7.76
N ALA A 154 17.13 -12.64 -6.89
CA ALA A 154 16.37 -13.77 -6.32
C ALA A 154 15.32 -14.32 -7.30
N GLY A 155 15.08 -13.64 -8.43
CA GLY A 155 14.19 -14.08 -9.49
C GLY A 155 12.72 -13.76 -9.25
N VAL A 156 12.39 -12.74 -8.43
CA VAL A 156 11.01 -12.27 -8.27
C VAL A 156 10.45 -11.72 -9.58
N ASP A 157 9.14 -11.73 -9.76
CA ASP A 157 8.46 -11.26 -10.97
C ASP A 157 8.20 -9.75 -10.97
N ALA A 158 8.11 -9.13 -9.79
CA ALA A 158 7.99 -7.69 -9.61
C ALA A 158 8.52 -7.25 -8.24
N VAL A 159 8.71 -5.94 -8.06
CA VAL A 159 9.12 -5.34 -6.78
C VAL A 159 8.12 -4.26 -6.37
N VAL A 160 7.75 -4.26 -5.09
CA VAL A 160 7.10 -3.10 -4.45
C VAL A 160 8.17 -2.27 -3.76
N ALA A 161 8.30 -1.00 -4.13
CA ALA A 161 9.17 -0.04 -3.46
C ALA A 161 8.32 0.81 -2.51
N GLU A 162 8.54 0.65 -1.21
CA GLU A 162 7.73 1.26 -0.15
C GLU A 162 8.48 2.42 0.53
N GLY A 163 7.91 3.62 0.39
CA GLY A 163 8.49 4.85 0.93
C GLY A 163 8.18 5.08 2.41
N PHE A 164 8.95 6.00 3.01
CA PHE A 164 8.87 6.43 4.40
C PHE A 164 7.47 6.81 4.91
N GLU A 165 6.61 7.28 4.03
CA GLU A 165 5.26 7.75 4.32
C GLU A 165 4.27 6.61 4.59
N ALA A 166 4.63 5.36 4.22
CA ALA A 166 3.82 4.16 4.45
C ALA A 166 3.56 3.91 5.95
N GLY A 167 2.44 3.26 6.23
CA GLY A 167 2.06 2.84 7.57
C GLY A 167 2.67 1.50 7.95
N GLY A 168 2.79 1.24 9.25
CA GLY A 168 3.39 0.01 9.73
C GLY A 168 4.91 0.02 9.58
N HIS A 169 5.50 -1.15 9.37
CA HIS A 169 6.94 -1.34 9.40
C HIS A 169 7.65 -0.80 8.16
N ASN A 170 8.59 0.15 8.34
CA ASN A 170 9.26 0.82 7.23
C ASN A 170 10.77 0.54 7.18
N GLY A 171 11.39 0.91 6.05
CA GLY A 171 12.83 0.90 5.88
C GLY A 171 13.57 1.84 6.84
N ARG A 172 14.76 1.42 7.28
CA ARG A 172 15.63 2.21 8.17
C ARG A 172 16.21 3.46 7.51
N GLU A 173 16.28 3.47 6.18
CA GLU A 173 16.85 4.57 5.41
C GLU A 173 15.93 5.79 5.30
N GLU A 174 14.66 5.67 5.70
CA GLU A 174 13.68 6.77 5.70
C GLU A 174 13.54 7.45 4.32
N THR A 175 13.79 6.70 3.24
CA THR A 175 13.68 7.22 1.88
C THR A 175 12.20 7.36 1.51
N THR A 176 11.80 8.56 1.12
CA THR A 176 10.42 8.88 0.72
C THR A 176 10.05 8.23 -0.62
N THR A 177 8.76 8.03 -0.88
CA THR A 177 8.28 7.49 -2.17
C THR A 177 8.81 8.33 -3.34
N MET A 178 8.80 9.66 -3.22
CA MET A 178 9.29 10.58 -4.25
C MET A 178 10.75 10.29 -4.65
N CYS A 179 11.61 9.97 -3.68
CA CYS A 179 13.03 9.67 -3.93
C CYS A 179 13.27 8.18 -4.25
N LEU A 180 12.51 7.28 -3.63
CA LEU A 180 12.73 5.84 -3.72
C LEU A 180 12.37 5.28 -5.10
N ILE A 181 11.21 5.66 -5.65
CA ILE A 181 10.73 5.13 -6.93
C ILE A 181 11.73 5.36 -8.07
N PRO A 182 12.24 6.58 -8.34
CA PRO A 182 13.20 6.78 -9.42
C PRO A 182 14.54 6.06 -9.15
N ASN A 183 15.00 5.99 -7.90
CA ASN A 183 16.22 5.27 -7.54
C ASN A 183 16.09 3.76 -7.82
N VAL A 184 14.96 3.15 -7.45
CA VAL A 184 14.70 1.73 -7.73
C VAL A 184 14.53 1.52 -9.23
N ARG A 185 13.81 2.40 -9.92
CA ARG A 185 13.58 2.28 -11.37
C ARG A 185 14.89 2.24 -12.16
N GLN A 186 15.88 3.05 -11.77
CA GLN A 186 17.21 3.06 -12.40
C GLN A 186 18.01 1.78 -12.12
N ALA A 187 17.74 1.10 -11.00
CA ALA A 187 18.54 -0.03 -10.53
C ALA A 187 18.08 -1.40 -11.05
N ILE A 188 16.81 -1.53 -11.47
CA ILE A 188 16.21 -2.81 -11.90
C ILE A 188 15.42 -2.65 -13.20
N HIS A 189 15.08 -3.76 -13.87
CA HIS A 189 14.25 -3.78 -15.08
C HIS A 189 12.88 -4.46 -14.89
N LEU A 190 12.67 -5.11 -13.74
CA LEU A 190 11.39 -5.71 -13.37
C LEU A 190 10.26 -4.68 -13.33
N PRO A 191 8.99 -5.13 -13.46
CA PRO A 191 7.83 -4.34 -13.11
C PRO A 191 7.96 -3.76 -11.69
N LEU A 192 7.69 -2.46 -11.56
CA LEU A 192 7.85 -1.71 -10.31
C LEU A 192 6.49 -1.19 -9.82
N ILE A 193 6.19 -1.46 -8.56
CA ILE A 193 4.98 -1.00 -7.87
C ILE A 193 5.40 0.02 -6.81
N ALA A 194 4.75 1.19 -6.76
CA ALA A 194 5.00 2.17 -5.72
C ALA A 194 4.08 1.96 -4.50
N ALA A 195 4.62 2.08 -3.29
CA ALA A 195 3.85 2.05 -2.05
C ALA A 195 4.27 3.18 -1.10
N GLY A 196 3.34 3.65 -0.26
CA GLY A 196 3.55 4.73 0.69
C GLY A 196 3.14 6.10 0.13
N GLY A 197 2.24 6.80 0.85
CA GLY A 197 1.78 8.14 0.46
C GLY A 197 0.72 8.18 -0.64
N ILE A 198 0.09 7.06 -1.00
CA ILE A 198 -0.86 6.97 -2.12
C ILE A 198 -2.25 6.57 -1.59
N ALA A 199 -3.23 7.43 -1.82
CA ALA A 199 -4.65 7.24 -1.53
C ALA A 199 -5.58 7.76 -2.65
N THR A 200 -5.08 8.59 -3.56
CA THR A 200 -5.84 9.24 -4.64
C THR A 200 -5.30 8.88 -6.02
N GLY A 201 -6.11 9.12 -7.07
CA GLY A 201 -5.69 8.92 -8.46
C GLY A 201 -4.59 9.88 -8.90
N ARG A 202 -4.54 11.09 -8.33
CA ARG A 202 -3.45 12.06 -8.58
C ARG A 202 -2.11 11.57 -8.03
N GLN A 203 -2.11 11.00 -6.82
CA GLN A 203 -0.91 10.39 -6.24
C GLN A 203 -0.46 9.17 -7.04
N MET A 204 -1.41 8.37 -7.53
CA MET A 204 -1.12 7.29 -8.46
C MET A 204 -0.46 7.81 -9.74
N MET A 205 -0.98 8.90 -10.33
CA MET A 205 -0.36 9.51 -11.51
C MET A 205 1.07 9.98 -11.24
N ALA A 206 1.31 10.63 -10.11
CA ALA A 206 2.66 11.03 -9.71
C ALA A 206 3.61 9.82 -9.61
N ALA A 207 3.18 8.73 -8.97
CA ALA A 207 3.99 7.52 -8.84
C ALA A 207 4.34 6.88 -10.20
N LEU A 208 3.38 6.85 -11.13
CA LEU A 208 3.60 6.34 -12.48
C LEU A 208 4.59 7.22 -13.27
N ILE A 209 4.50 8.55 -13.14
CA ILE A 209 5.46 9.49 -13.74
C ILE A 209 6.89 9.26 -13.20
N LEU A 210 7.02 8.92 -11.92
CA LEU A 210 8.31 8.60 -11.30
C LEU A 210 8.92 7.26 -11.78
N GLY A 211 8.18 6.48 -12.56
CA GLY A 211 8.65 5.24 -13.18
C GLY A 211 8.06 3.96 -12.60
N ALA A 212 7.08 4.05 -11.69
CA ALA A 212 6.27 2.89 -11.32
C ALA A 212 5.29 2.52 -12.44
N GLU A 213 4.82 1.29 -12.42
CA GLU A 213 3.84 0.74 -13.37
C GLU A 213 2.55 0.32 -12.67
N GLY A 214 2.50 0.44 -11.35
CA GLY A 214 1.30 0.26 -10.53
C GLY A 214 1.53 0.81 -9.13
N VAL A 215 0.47 0.80 -8.33
CA VAL A 215 0.49 1.30 -6.96
C VAL A 215 -0.04 0.25 -5.99
N GLN A 216 0.62 0.13 -4.85
CA GLN A 216 0.13 -0.63 -3.69
C GLN A 216 -0.36 0.36 -2.63
N VAL A 217 -1.62 0.17 -2.22
CA VAL A 217 -2.39 1.12 -1.43
C VAL A 217 -2.79 0.47 -0.11
N GLY A 218 -2.38 1.08 1.00
CA GLY A 218 -2.66 0.62 2.36
C GLY A 218 -3.78 1.42 3.02
N SER A 219 -3.43 2.57 3.63
CA SER A 219 -4.33 3.37 4.47
C SER A 219 -5.72 3.62 3.89
N ARG A 220 -5.81 3.94 2.59
CA ARG A 220 -7.10 4.19 1.91
C ARG A 220 -8.04 2.99 1.98
N PHE A 221 -7.51 1.77 1.88
CA PHE A 221 -8.28 0.53 1.98
C PHE A 221 -8.53 0.08 3.43
N VAL A 222 -7.81 0.60 4.43
CA VAL A 222 -8.20 0.41 5.84
C VAL A 222 -9.56 1.06 6.10
N CYS A 223 -9.79 2.25 5.55
CA CYS A 223 -11.09 2.93 5.54
C CYS A 223 -12.01 2.42 4.42
N SER A 224 -12.09 1.09 4.28
CA SER A 224 -13.13 0.43 3.49
C SER A 224 -14.14 -0.28 4.38
N GLU A 225 -15.35 -0.53 3.90
CA GLU A 225 -16.35 -1.30 4.63
C GLU A 225 -15.87 -2.74 4.89
N GLU A 226 -15.20 -3.33 3.91
CA GLU A 226 -14.81 -4.74 3.88
C GLU A 226 -13.53 -5.06 4.68
N ALA A 227 -12.73 -4.04 5.03
CA ALA A 227 -11.58 -4.20 5.91
C ALA A 227 -12.00 -4.81 7.25
N SER A 228 -11.21 -5.78 7.74
CA SER A 228 -11.50 -6.52 8.98
C SER A 228 -11.12 -5.79 10.27
N SER A 229 -10.50 -4.61 10.15
CA SER A 229 -10.13 -3.79 11.29
C SER A 229 -11.34 -3.25 12.03
N HIS A 230 -11.18 -2.97 13.32
CA HIS A 230 -12.24 -2.45 14.16
C HIS A 230 -12.72 -1.08 13.66
N VAL A 231 -14.03 -0.82 13.79
CA VAL A 231 -14.62 0.47 13.35
C VAL A 231 -14.01 1.67 14.08
N HIS A 232 -13.62 1.52 15.35
CA HIS A 232 -12.89 2.56 16.09
C HIS A 232 -11.58 2.93 15.42
N PHE A 233 -10.81 1.94 14.97
CA PHE A 233 -9.54 2.20 14.28
C PHE A 233 -9.79 2.87 12.92
N LYS A 234 -10.78 2.41 12.15
CA LYS A 234 -11.16 3.07 10.88
C LYS A 234 -11.53 4.54 11.08
N ASN A 235 -12.31 4.84 12.12
CA ASN A 235 -12.65 6.23 12.46
C ASN A 235 -11.42 7.03 12.88
N ALA A 236 -10.52 6.47 13.70
CA ALA A 236 -9.27 7.14 14.06
C ALA A 236 -8.40 7.47 12.83
N VAL A 237 -8.35 6.58 11.82
CA VAL A 237 -7.66 6.84 10.55
C VAL A 237 -8.32 7.96 9.76
N LYS A 238 -9.65 7.95 9.66
CA LYS A 238 -10.45 8.97 8.96
C LYS A 238 -10.36 10.35 9.64
N ASP A 239 -10.23 10.37 10.96
CA ASP A 239 -10.18 11.59 11.76
C ASP A 239 -8.74 12.11 11.91
N ALA A 240 -7.73 11.36 11.47
CA ALA A 240 -6.33 11.77 11.49
C ALA A 240 -6.09 13.00 10.60
N ARG A 241 -5.14 13.83 11.01
CA ARG A 241 -4.71 15.05 10.33
C ARG A 241 -3.23 15.00 9.99
N GLU A 242 -2.79 15.99 9.22
CA GLU A 242 -1.37 16.15 8.91
C GLU A 242 -0.56 16.25 10.20
N GLY A 243 0.50 15.43 10.29
CA GLY A 243 1.34 15.38 11.49
C GLY A 243 0.89 14.40 12.58
N ASP A 244 -0.27 13.75 12.46
CA ASP A 244 -0.77 12.82 13.49
C ASP A 244 -0.10 11.44 13.47
N THR A 245 0.77 11.15 12.50
CA THR A 245 1.56 9.91 12.46
C THR A 245 3.05 10.18 12.60
N GLN A 246 3.78 9.24 13.19
CA GLN A 246 5.22 9.33 13.39
C GLN A 246 5.87 7.97 13.13
N LEU A 247 7.05 7.97 12.51
CA LEU A 247 7.92 6.79 12.49
C LEU A 247 8.70 6.74 13.81
N THR A 248 8.54 5.65 14.56
CA THR A 248 9.08 5.45 15.92
C THR A 248 9.66 4.03 16.08
N LEU A 249 10.14 3.67 17.27
CA LEU A 249 10.72 2.36 17.62
C LEU A 249 11.87 1.92 16.71
N LYS A 250 12.67 2.88 16.24
CA LYS A 250 13.72 2.68 15.23
C LYS A 250 14.83 1.72 15.72
N GLU A 251 15.04 1.63 17.03
CA GLU A 251 15.99 0.75 17.71
C GLU A 251 15.55 -0.72 17.69
N LEU A 252 14.23 -0.95 17.61
CA LEU A 252 13.64 -2.27 17.41
C LEU A 252 13.47 -2.50 15.92
N THR A 253 12.29 -2.19 15.39
CA THR A 253 11.95 -2.20 13.97
C THR A 253 11.14 -0.93 13.72
N PRO A 254 11.59 -0.02 12.81
CA PRO A 254 10.88 1.21 12.56
C PRO A 254 9.42 0.96 12.17
N VAL A 255 8.48 1.59 12.88
CA VAL A 255 7.04 1.45 12.66
C VAL A 255 6.37 2.82 12.64
N ARG A 256 5.50 3.07 11.66
CA ARG A 256 4.70 4.29 11.57
C ARG A 256 3.30 4.04 12.10
N LEU A 257 2.92 4.86 13.08
CA LEU A 257 1.65 4.77 13.79
C LEU A 257 1.06 6.14 14.12
N ILE A 258 -0.23 6.19 14.46
CA ILE A 258 -0.92 7.38 14.99
C ILE A 258 -0.36 7.74 16.37
N LYS A 259 -0.22 9.04 16.65
CA LYS A 259 0.21 9.60 17.94
C LYS A 259 -0.88 9.50 19.01
N ASN A 260 -1.09 8.29 19.53
CA ASN A 260 -1.99 8.01 20.66
C ASN A 260 -1.24 8.01 22.02
N ARG A 261 -1.89 7.52 23.09
CA ARG A 261 -1.27 7.39 24.41
C ARG A 261 -0.05 6.47 24.41
N PHE A 262 -0.13 5.29 23.81
CA PHE A 262 1.03 4.39 23.66
C PHE A 262 2.22 5.09 22.99
N TYR A 263 1.98 5.87 21.93
CA TYR A 263 3.03 6.69 21.32
C TYR A 263 3.67 7.66 22.31
N GLN A 264 2.89 8.34 23.16
CA GLN A 264 3.43 9.27 24.17
C GLN A 264 4.29 8.53 25.19
N GLU A 265 3.87 7.34 25.64
CA GLU A 265 4.68 6.51 26.54
C GLU A 265 6.02 6.12 25.91
N VAL A 266 6.04 5.84 24.60
CA VAL A 266 7.28 5.62 23.84
C VAL A 266 8.14 6.90 23.79
N GLN A 267 7.53 8.08 23.60
CA GLN A 267 8.28 9.35 23.63
C GLN A 267 8.87 9.64 25.01
N ASP A 268 8.14 9.36 26.08
CA ASP A 268 8.62 9.53 27.46
C ASP A 268 9.78 8.56 27.76
N ALA A 269 9.72 7.33 27.25
CA ALA A 269 10.84 6.39 27.32
C ALA A 269 12.07 6.95 26.59
N TYR A 270 11.91 7.54 25.41
CA TYR A 270 13.01 8.18 24.69
C TYR A 270 13.59 9.38 25.44
N GLN A 271 12.76 10.23 26.04
CA GLN A 271 13.24 11.36 26.85
C GLN A 271 14.07 10.91 28.07
N ARG A 272 13.79 9.71 28.59
CA ARG A 272 14.57 9.07 29.67
C ARG A 272 15.77 8.27 29.16
N CYS A 273 16.06 8.30 27.86
CA CYS A 273 17.12 7.51 27.21
C CYS A 273 16.96 5.99 27.45
N ALA A 274 15.73 5.48 27.40
CA ALA A 274 15.43 4.07 27.54
C ALA A 274 16.23 3.21 26.55
N GLY A 275 16.74 2.08 27.04
CA GLY A 275 17.45 1.09 26.24
C GLY A 275 16.50 0.24 25.38
N LYS A 276 17.09 -0.63 24.54
CA LYS A 276 16.34 -1.52 23.66
C LYS A 276 15.43 -2.48 24.44
N GLU A 277 15.90 -2.95 25.59
CA GLU A 277 15.17 -3.88 26.46
C GLU A 277 13.88 -3.23 26.99
N GLU A 278 13.98 -2.01 27.53
CA GLU A 278 12.83 -1.26 28.06
C GLU A 278 11.82 -0.92 26.96
N LEU A 279 12.27 -0.51 25.77
CA LEU A 279 11.39 -0.28 24.61
C LEU A 279 10.67 -1.56 24.18
N ASN A 280 11.35 -2.70 24.24
CA ASN A 280 10.75 -3.99 23.88
C ASN A 280 9.73 -4.46 24.92
N GLU A 281 9.98 -4.22 26.20
CA GLU A 281 9.00 -4.45 27.28
C GLU A 281 7.77 -3.55 27.13
N LEU A 282 7.99 -2.26 26.82
CA LEU A 282 6.92 -1.30 26.56
C LEU A 282 6.08 -1.70 25.35
N LEU A 283 6.70 -2.09 24.22
CA LEU A 283 6.00 -2.60 23.04
C LEU A 283 5.21 -3.87 23.37
N GLY A 284 5.76 -4.76 24.21
CA GLY A 284 5.06 -5.96 24.67
C GLY A 284 4.69 -6.90 23.51
N ARG A 285 3.50 -7.50 23.58
CA ARG A 285 3.01 -8.44 22.55
C ARG A 285 1.65 -8.01 22.03
N ALA A 286 1.45 -8.21 20.73
CA ALA A 286 0.15 -8.07 20.05
C ALA A 286 -0.53 -6.69 20.17
N ARG A 287 0.23 -5.60 20.37
CA ARG A 287 -0.34 -4.23 20.42
C ARG A 287 -1.02 -3.82 19.12
N ALA A 288 -0.49 -4.23 17.96
CA ALA A 288 -1.17 -4.00 16.68
C ALA A 288 -2.56 -4.67 16.63
N LYS A 289 -2.70 -5.88 17.19
CA LYS A 289 -4.00 -6.55 17.31
C LYS A 289 -4.93 -5.76 18.23
N LYS A 290 -4.44 -5.39 19.42
CA LYS A 290 -5.19 -4.64 20.43
C LYS A 290 -5.77 -3.34 19.84
N GLY A 291 -4.97 -2.59 19.09
CA GLY A 291 -5.41 -1.36 18.46
C GLY A 291 -6.28 -1.57 17.22
N MET A 292 -5.73 -2.26 16.21
CA MET A 292 -6.34 -2.31 14.88
C MET A 292 -7.51 -3.29 14.79
N PHE A 293 -7.45 -4.42 15.51
CA PHE A 293 -8.46 -5.48 15.44
C PHE A 293 -9.49 -5.42 16.58
N GLU A 294 -9.02 -5.14 17.80
CA GLU A 294 -9.86 -5.14 19.01
C GLU A 294 -10.40 -3.73 19.35
N GLY A 295 -9.85 -2.68 18.72
CA GLY A 295 -10.41 -1.33 18.77
C GLY A 295 -9.96 -0.46 19.95
N GLU A 296 -8.89 -0.87 20.65
CA GLU A 296 -8.36 -0.13 21.79
C GLU A 296 -7.35 0.94 21.35
N LEU A 297 -7.86 2.16 21.20
CA LEU A 297 -7.13 3.26 20.56
C LEU A 297 -6.03 3.86 21.41
N ASP A 298 -6.12 3.82 22.73
CA ASP A 298 -5.11 4.44 23.60
C ASP A 298 -3.85 3.59 23.70
N GLU A 299 -4.03 2.28 23.90
CA GLU A 299 -2.95 1.34 24.22
C GLU A 299 -2.48 0.51 23.01
N GLY A 300 -3.23 0.58 21.92
CA GLY A 300 -2.95 -0.14 20.69
C GLY A 300 -1.81 0.49 19.89
N GLU A 301 -1.14 -0.34 19.08
CA GLU A 301 -0.24 0.14 18.05
C GLU A 301 -1.07 0.41 16.78
N LEU A 302 -1.35 1.68 16.52
CA LEU A 302 -2.26 2.12 15.46
C LEU A 302 -1.51 2.37 14.14
N GLU A 303 -1.07 1.29 13.49
CA GLU A 303 -0.24 1.34 12.28
C GLU A 303 -0.98 1.96 11.09
N ILE A 304 -0.55 3.14 10.63
CA ILE A 304 -1.15 3.80 9.46
C ILE A 304 -0.20 4.82 8.81
N GLY A 305 -0.35 5.02 7.49
CA GLY A 305 0.49 5.95 6.72
C GLY A 305 0.11 7.42 6.86
N GLN A 306 1.02 8.32 6.49
CA GLN A 306 0.78 9.78 6.53
C GLN A 306 -0.39 10.23 5.65
N VAL A 307 -0.68 9.48 4.58
CA VAL A 307 -1.77 9.78 3.64
C VAL A 307 -3.17 9.72 4.28
N SER A 308 -3.28 9.24 5.52
CA SER A 308 -4.52 9.25 6.30
C SER A 308 -5.13 10.65 6.46
N ALA A 309 -4.31 11.70 6.45
CA ALA A 309 -4.80 13.07 6.48
C ALA A 309 -5.68 13.47 5.28
N LEU A 310 -5.63 12.70 4.18
CA LEU A 310 -6.45 12.91 2.97
C LEU A 310 -7.68 11.98 2.92
N ILE A 311 -7.88 11.14 3.93
CA ILE A 311 -8.94 10.14 3.97
C ILE A 311 -10.01 10.63 4.94
N ASN A 312 -11.17 11.03 4.43
CA ASN A 312 -12.26 11.65 5.20
C ASN A 312 -13.57 10.84 5.20
N ASP A 313 -13.57 9.66 4.58
CA ASP A 313 -14.73 8.79 4.46
C ASP A 313 -14.36 7.31 4.66
N ILE A 314 -15.37 6.46 4.86
CA ILE A 314 -15.28 5.01 4.79
C ILE A 314 -16.19 4.60 3.63
N LEU A 315 -15.62 3.93 2.63
CA LEU A 315 -16.32 3.60 1.38
C LEU A 315 -16.24 2.10 1.08
N PRO A 316 -17.16 1.53 0.30
CA PRO A 316 -16.95 0.22 -0.29
C PRO A 316 -15.62 0.15 -1.06
N ALA A 317 -14.88 -0.94 -0.95
CA ALA A 317 -13.57 -1.09 -1.60
C ALA A 317 -13.65 -0.94 -3.13
N ALA A 318 -14.78 -1.33 -3.73
CA ALA A 318 -15.03 -1.13 -5.15
C ALA A 318 -15.14 0.35 -5.55
N GLU A 319 -15.72 1.19 -4.70
CA GLU A 319 -15.80 2.63 -4.93
C GLU A 319 -14.42 3.27 -4.81
N ILE A 320 -13.60 2.84 -3.85
CA ILE A 320 -12.21 3.31 -3.72
C ILE A 320 -11.43 3.05 -5.02
N VAL A 321 -11.47 1.83 -5.56
CA VAL A 321 -10.79 1.48 -6.82
C VAL A 321 -11.29 2.37 -7.97
N LYS A 322 -12.61 2.52 -8.10
CA LYS A 322 -13.23 3.35 -9.14
C LYS A 322 -12.86 4.81 -9.01
N ASN A 323 -12.86 5.38 -7.81
CA ASN A 323 -12.52 6.78 -7.56
C ASN A 323 -11.06 7.04 -7.89
N MET A 324 -10.15 6.18 -7.41
CA MET A 324 -8.72 6.28 -7.75
C MET A 324 -8.48 6.22 -9.26
N TRP A 325 -9.15 5.31 -9.97
CA TRP A 325 -9.00 5.23 -11.43
C TRP A 325 -9.58 6.46 -12.14
N THR A 326 -10.76 6.91 -11.73
CA THR A 326 -11.43 8.09 -12.32
C THR A 326 -10.57 9.35 -12.16
N GLU A 327 -10.09 9.60 -10.94
CA GLU A 327 -9.20 10.72 -10.64
C GLU A 327 -7.87 10.62 -11.40
N PHE A 328 -7.35 9.41 -11.57
CA PHE A 328 -6.14 9.16 -12.34
C PHE A 328 -6.33 9.50 -13.83
N GLU A 329 -7.44 9.08 -14.44
CA GLU A 329 -7.80 9.43 -15.82
C GLU A 329 -8.03 10.93 -16.00
N GLU A 330 -8.62 11.59 -15.01
CA GLU A 330 -8.80 13.04 -15.02
C GLU A 330 -7.46 13.76 -14.93
N ALA A 331 -6.61 13.41 -13.96
CA ALA A 331 -5.28 13.99 -13.78
C ALA A 331 -4.42 13.79 -15.05
N THR A 332 -4.53 12.64 -15.71
CA THR A 332 -3.83 12.37 -16.97
C THR A 332 -4.29 13.28 -18.10
N ARG A 333 -5.58 13.60 -18.17
CA ARG A 333 -6.14 14.51 -19.19
C ARG A 333 -5.93 15.98 -18.85
N GLN A 334 -5.92 16.32 -17.56
CA GLN A 334 -6.03 17.68 -17.06
C GLN A 334 -5.17 17.88 -15.78
N PRO A 335 -3.83 17.74 -15.87
CA PRO A 335 -2.96 17.68 -14.70
C PRO A 335 -2.90 18.98 -13.88
N PHE A 336 -3.29 20.11 -14.47
CA PHE A 336 -3.26 21.43 -13.84
C PHE A 336 -4.63 21.92 -13.38
N LEU A 337 -5.71 21.18 -13.70
CA LEU A 337 -7.03 21.51 -13.18
C LEU A 337 -7.16 20.89 -11.79
N TRP A 338 -7.60 21.70 -10.84
CA TRP A 338 -7.93 21.30 -9.49
C TRP A 338 -9.42 21.62 -9.37
N ASP A 339 -10.29 20.62 -9.35
CA ASP A 339 -11.72 20.88 -9.18
C ASP A 339 -11.89 21.44 -7.75
N THR A 340 -12.18 22.74 -7.64
CA THR A 340 -12.35 23.45 -6.36
C THR A 340 -13.76 23.31 -5.80
N LYS A 341 -14.54 22.35 -6.32
CA LYS A 341 -15.84 22.03 -5.75
C LYS A 341 -15.58 21.41 -4.37
N ASP A 342 -15.99 22.16 -3.35
CA ASP A 342 -15.93 21.86 -1.90
C ASP A 342 -14.69 22.30 -1.10
N THR A 343 -14.04 23.43 -1.45
CA THR A 343 -13.23 24.19 -0.45
C THR A 343 -14.04 25.29 0.25
N ALA A 344 -15.36 25.13 0.37
CA ALA A 344 -16.23 26.04 1.12
C ALA A 344 -16.49 25.54 2.56
N SER A 345 -15.51 24.90 3.21
CA SER A 345 -15.55 24.58 4.65
C SER A 345 -14.23 23.95 5.13
N ILE A 346 -13.12 24.71 5.07
CA ILE A 346 -11.92 24.42 5.86
C ILE A 346 -11.78 25.51 6.90
#